data_AF-A0A2E8YN84-F1
#
_entry.id   AF-A0A2E8YN84-F1
#
_cell.length_a   1.000
_cell.length_b   1.000
_cell.length_c   1.000
_cell.angle_alpha   90.00
_cell.angle_beta   90.00
_cell.angle_gamma   90.00
#
_symmetry.space_group_name_H-M   'P 1'
#
loop_
_entity.id
_entity.type
_entity.pdbx_description
1 polymer ?
#
loop_
_entity_poly.entity_id
_entity_poly.type
_entity_poly.pdbx_seq_one_letter_code
_entity_poly.pdbx_strand_id
1 'polypeptide(L)'
;NFERLLFESLNRDANKLNILFNKLKNDNGFNIDDSALSYIRNDFESGKANENQVKDTISRIYNSSDIILDPHTAVGFYASSDLSDDNTPMVNLGTAHPAKFSKAVFEAIKVEPEIPNRLKKVINKKEKFVELENNEELLINFIRENTNV
;
A
#
# COMPACT_ATOMS: atom_id res chain seq x y z
N ASN A 1 0.95 11.74 0.88
CA ASN A 1 1.91 11.79 2.01
C ASN A 1 3.34 12.10 1.59
N PHE A 2 3.81 11.69 0.40
CA PHE A 2 5.19 12.00 -0.06
C PHE A 2 5.54 13.50 0.01
N GLU A 3 4.56 14.38 -0.24
CA GLU A 3 4.67 15.83 -0.02
C GLU A 3 5.25 16.21 1.36
N ARG A 4 4.85 15.52 2.44
CA ARG A 4 5.34 15.80 3.80
C ARG A 4 6.83 15.47 3.94
N LEU A 5 7.28 14.37 3.33
CA LEU A 5 8.70 14.01 3.30
C LEU A 5 9.51 15.02 2.48
N LEU A 6 8.98 15.44 1.33
CA LEU A 6 9.60 16.50 0.51
C LEU A 6 9.71 17.81 1.27
N PHE A 7 8.68 18.19 2.04
CA PHE A 7 8.73 19.39 2.86
C PHE A 7 9.89 19.34 3.86
N GLU A 8 10.06 18.22 4.56
CA GLU A 8 11.18 18.03 5.49
C GLU A 8 12.53 18.05 4.78
N SER A 9 12.67 17.37 3.65
CA SER A 9 13.94 17.34 2.90
C SER A 9 14.31 18.68 2.26
N LEU A 10 13.35 19.58 2.10
CA LEU A 10 13.53 20.96 1.64
C LEU A 10 13.75 21.95 2.79
N ASN A 11 14.10 21.48 3.99
CA ASN A 11 14.24 22.29 5.21
C ASN A 11 12.96 23.06 5.55
N ARG A 12 11.80 22.44 5.33
CA ARG A 12 10.47 23.02 5.60
C ARG A 12 10.20 24.31 4.81
N ASP A 13 10.80 24.43 3.62
CA ASP A 13 10.56 25.55 2.70
C ASP A 13 9.31 25.30 1.84
N ALA A 14 8.20 25.94 2.23
CA ALA A 14 6.94 25.83 1.52
C ALA A 14 7.00 26.41 0.09
N ASN A 15 7.85 27.41 -0.17
CA ASN A 15 7.96 28.01 -1.50
C ASN A 15 8.62 27.03 -2.47
N LYS A 16 9.69 26.36 -2.05
CA LYS A 16 10.33 25.31 -2.85
C LYS A 16 9.38 24.15 -3.12
N LEU A 17 8.63 23.71 -2.10
CA LEU A 17 7.63 22.66 -2.25
C LEU A 17 6.56 23.04 -3.29
N ASN A 18 6.03 24.26 -3.20
CA ASN A 18 5.04 24.77 -4.15
C ASN A 18 5.59 24.81 -5.59
N ILE A 19 6.86 25.16 -5.77
CA ILE A 19 7.51 25.12 -7.10
C ILE A 19 7.52 23.68 -7.64
N LEU A 20 7.86 22.68 -6.84
CA LEU A 20 7.85 21.28 -7.27
C LEU A 20 6.44 20.80 -7.63
N PHE A 21 5.43 21.11 -6.83
CA PHE A 21 4.04 20.72 -7.11
C PHE A 21 3.44 21.46 -8.31
N ASN A 22 3.84 22.72 -8.54
CA ASN A 22 3.49 23.43 -9.77
C ASN A 22 4.11 22.78 -11.00
N LYS A 23 5.38 22.32 -10.92
CA LYS A 23 6.01 21.54 -11.99
C LYS A 23 5.33 20.19 -12.19
N LEU A 24 4.96 19.48 -11.12
CA LEU A 24 4.20 18.23 -11.24
C LEU A 24 2.89 18.43 -12.01
N LYS A 25 2.17 19.53 -11.70
CA LYS A 25 0.90 19.88 -12.33
C LYS A 25 1.05 20.26 -13.81
N ASN A 26 2.08 21.02 -14.16
CA ASN A 26 2.22 21.64 -15.48
C ASN A 26 3.12 20.82 -16.43
N ASP A 27 4.10 20.10 -15.88
CA ASP A 27 5.19 19.44 -16.63
C ASP A 27 5.20 17.91 -16.44
N ASN A 28 4.17 17.35 -15.77
CA ASN A 28 4.03 15.92 -15.43
C ASN A 28 5.16 15.35 -14.53
N GLY A 29 5.99 16.19 -13.92
CA GLY A 29 7.05 15.72 -13.02
C GLY A 29 8.03 16.82 -12.60
N PHE A 30 8.97 16.44 -11.74
CA PHE A 30 10.07 17.28 -11.29
C PHE A 30 11.28 16.43 -10.91
N ASN A 31 12.45 17.04 -10.93
CA ASN A 31 13.65 16.48 -10.31
C ASN A 31 13.78 17.02 -8.88
N ILE A 32 14.30 16.18 -7.98
CA ILE A 32 14.63 16.57 -6.61
C ILE A 32 16.12 16.92 -6.59
N ASP A 33 16.46 18.09 -6.05
CA ASP A 33 17.85 18.53 -5.96
C ASP A 33 18.69 17.58 -5.08
N ASP A 34 19.98 17.47 -5.37
CA ASP A 34 20.88 16.47 -4.74
C ASP A 34 20.90 16.52 -3.22
N SER A 35 20.81 17.72 -2.61
CA SER A 35 20.78 17.87 -1.15
C SER A 35 19.52 17.26 -0.53
N ALA A 36 18.35 17.54 -1.12
CA ALA A 36 17.08 16.99 -0.66
C ALA A 36 16.97 15.49 -0.94
N LEU A 37 17.53 15.01 -2.06
CA LEU A 37 17.58 13.59 -2.36
C LEU A 37 18.53 12.85 -1.42
N SER A 38 19.70 13.43 -1.09
CA SER A 38 20.64 12.88 -0.13
C SER A 38 20.05 12.81 1.27
N TYR A 39 19.31 13.85 1.68
CA TYR A 39 18.56 13.84 2.94
C TYR A 39 17.61 12.63 3.01
N ILE A 40 16.83 12.38 1.94
CA ILE A 40 15.90 11.24 1.90
C ILE A 40 16.67 9.91 1.94
N ARG A 41 17.75 9.78 1.17
CA ARG A 41 18.54 8.54 1.08
C ARG A 41 19.31 8.19 2.35
N ASN A 42 19.52 9.14 3.25
CA ASN A 42 20.11 8.84 4.55
C ASN A 42 19.21 7.95 5.43
N ASP A 43 17.88 8.10 5.30
CA ASP A 43 16.92 7.42 6.18
C ASP A 43 16.03 6.40 5.45
N PHE A 44 15.95 6.46 4.12
CA PHE A 44 15.04 5.66 3.32
C PHE A 44 15.76 4.86 2.24
N GLU A 45 15.39 3.58 2.16
CA GLU A 45 15.64 2.72 1.01
C GLU A 45 14.34 2.32 0.32
N SER A 46 14.44 1.87 -0.93
CA SER A 46 13.26 1.42 -1.69
C SER A 46 13.53 0.19 -2.54
N GLY A 47 12.53 -0.68 -2.64
CA GLY A 47 12.54 -1.85 -3.51
C GLY A 47 11.22 -1.99 -4.26
N LYS A 48 11.22 -2.83 -5.30
CA LYS A 48 10.02 -3.17 -6.06
C LYS A 48 9.97 -4.67 -6.31
N ALA A 49 8.76 -5.21 -6.31
CA ALA A 49 8.50 -6.59 -6.69
C ALA A 49 7.47 -6.62 -7.82
N ASN A 50 7.69 -7.47 -8.82
CA ASN A 50 6.68 -7.82 -9.81
C ASN A 50 5.80 -9.00 -9.31
N GLU A 51 4.76 -9.34 -10.05
CA GLU A 51 3.79 -10.36 -9.64
C GLU A 51 4.42 -11.75 -9.42
N ASN A 52 5.39 -12.14 -10.24
CA ASN A 52 6.07 -13.43 -10.09
C ASN A 52 6.91 -13.44 -8.81
N GLN A 53 7.67 -12.37 -8.57
CA GLN A 53 8.47 -12.20 -7.34
C GLN A 53 7.59 -12.21 -6.08
N VAL A 54 6.39 -11.64 -6.14
CA VAL A 54 5.41 -11.69 -5.07
C VAL A 54 4.93 -13.13 -4.83
N LYS A 55 4.56 -13.87 -5.89
CA LYS A 55 4.13 -15.28 -5.80
C LYS A 55 5.24 -16.17 -5.22
N ASP A 56 6.47 -16.00 -5.70
CA ASP A 56 7.64 -16.75 -5.22
C ASP A 56 7.93 -16.43 -3.74
N THR A 57 7.76 -15.17 -3.33
CA THR A 57 7.94 -14.76 -1.94
C THR A 57 6.89 -15.38 -1.02
N ILE A 58 5.62 -15.40 -1.42
CA ILE A 58 4.55 -16.07 -0.65
C ILE A 58 4.89 -17.55 -0.49
N SER A 59 5.27 -18.23 -1.58
CA SER A 59 5.63 -19.65 -1.57
C SER A 59 6.83 -19.94 -0.69
N ARG A 60 7.90 -19.15 -0.81
CA ARG A 60 9.12 -19.29 0.00
C ARG A 60 8.85 -19.15 1.50
N ILE A 61 8.10 -18.12 1.90
CA ILE A 61 7.80 -17.87 3.32
C ILE A 61 6.87 -18.96 3.86
N TYR A 62 5.85 -19.37 3.10
CA TYR A 62 4.98 -20.47 3.49
C TYR A 62 5.76 -21.77 3.70
N ASN A 63 6.58 -22.18 2.74
CA ASN A 63 7.35 -23.44 2.82
C ASN A 63 8.41 -23.46 3.93
N SER A 64 8.87 -22.30 4.40
CA SER A 64 9.91 -22.20 5.44
C SER A 64 9.37 -21.95 6.84
N SER A 65 8.11 -21.53 6.99
CA SER A 65 7.58 -21.07 8.29
C SER A 65 6.11 -21.40 8.54
N ASP A 66 5.40 -22.00 7.58
CA ASP A 66 3.94 -22.18 7.57
C ASP A 66 3.11 -20.89 7.67
N ILE A 67 3.77 -19.71 7.58
CA ILE A 67 3.10 -18.41 7.55
C ILE A 67 2.63 -18.10 6.14
N ILE A 68 1.34 -17.80 6.00
CA ILE A 68 0.73 -17.36 4.75
C ILE A 68 0.76 -15.83 4.70
N LEU A 69 1.43 -15.27 3.70
CA LEU A 69 1.43 -13.82 3.44
C LEU A 69 0.33 -13.42 2.46
N ASP A 70 -0.23 -12.24 2.67
CA ASP A 70 -0.97 -11.54 1.62
C ASP A 70 0.02 -10.90 0.62
N PRO A 71 -0.39 -10.58 -0.62
CA PRO A 71 0.51 -10.04 -1.64
C PRO A 71 1.19 -8.72 -1.24
N HIS A 72 0.55 -7.86 -0.44
CA HIS A 72 1.13 -6.57 -0.02
C HIS A 72 2.26 -6.79 0.99
N THR A 73 2.05 -7.68 1.96
CA THR A 73 3.10 -8.07 2.91
C THR A 73 4.26 -8.75 2.19
N ALA A 74 3.98 -9.60 1.19
CA ALA A 74 5.00 -10.24 0.40
C ALA A 74 5.88 -9.26 -0.40
N VAL A 75 5.34 -8.13 -0.87
CA VAL A 75 6.16 -7.05 -1.47
C VAL A 75 7.18 -6.52 -0.46
N GLY A 76 6.79 -6.30 0.80
CA GLY A 76 7.71 -5.86 1.85
C GLY A 76 8.83 -6.87 2.11
N PHE A 77 8.47 -8.15 2.26
CA PHE A 77 9.44 -9.24 2.42
C PHE A 77 10.41 -9.37 1.24
N TYR A 78 9.91 -9.16 0.01
CA TYR A 78 10.77 -9.17 -1.16
C TYR A 78 11.73 -7.96 -1.15
N ALA A 79 11.19 -6.74 -0.97
CA ALA A 79 11.96 -5.51 -1.04
C ALA A 79 13.02 -5.39 0.06
N SER A 80 12.83 -6.03 1.21
CA SER A 80 13.77 -6.04 2.34
C SER A 80 14.74 -7.22 2.36
N SER A 81 14.60 -8.18 1.43
CA SER A 81 15.36 -9.44 1.50
C SER A 81 16.88 -9.26 1.47
N ASP A 82 17.37 -8.33 0.66
CA ASP A 82 18.80 -8.03 0.53
C ASP A 82 19.30 -6.98 1.56
N LEU A 83 18.40 -6.45 2.40
CA LEU A 83 18.72 -5.43 3.41
C LEU A 83 18.87 -6.01 4.83
N SER A 84 18.69 -7.32 4.99
CA SER A 84 18.82 -7.97 6.29
C SER A 84 20.30 -8.12 6.70
N ASP A 85 20.59 -7.82 7.96
CA ASP A 85 21.90 -7.95 8.61
C ASP A 85 21.74 -8.71 9.93
N ASP A 86 22.73 -9.54 10.29
CA ASP A 86 22.67 -10.39 11.49
C ASP A 86 22.55 -9.60 12.82
N ASN A 87 22.90 -8.31 12.81
CA ASN A 87 22.90 -7.45 13.98
C ASN A 87 21.62 -6.60 14.12
N THR A 88 20.84 -6.43 13.05
CA THR A 88 19.66 -5.55 13.03
C THR A 88 18.41 -6.32 12.64
N PRO A 89 17.45 -6.54 13.56
CA PRO A 89 16.20 -7.21 13.25
C PRO A 89 15.39 -6.47 12.18
N MET A 90 15.03 -7.17 11.10
CA MET A 90 14.14 -6.66 10.06
C MET A 90 12.67 -6.86 10.46
N VAL A 91 11.89 -5.77 10.50
CA VAL A 91 10.45 -5.82 10.78
C VAL A 91 9.66 -5.51 9.52
N ASN A 92 8.96 -6.52 9.00
CA ASN A 92 8.04 -6.36 7.87
C ASN A 92 6.61 -6.15 8.36
N LEU A 93 5.95 -5.08 7.89
CA LEU A 93 4.59 -4.74 8.28
C LEU A 93 3.57 -5.60 7.53
N GLY A 94 2.81 -6.41 8.28
CA GLY A 94 1.65 -7.15 7.77
C GLY A 94 0.47 -6.22 7.50
N THR A 95 0.32 -5.74 6.27
CA THR A 95 -0.65 -4.67 5.95
C THR A 95 -2.07 -5.18 5.64
N ALA A 96 -2.22 -6.48 5.35
CA ALA A 96 -3.52 -7.11 5.19
C ALA A 96 -3.53 -8.57 5.65
N HIS A 97 -4.73 -9.07 5.95
CA HIS A 97 -4.94 -10.49 6.20
C HIS A 97 -5.00 -11.26 4.87
N PRO A 98 -4.39 -12.45 4.72
CA PRO A 98 -4.37 -13.23 3.46
C PRO A 98 -5.75 -13.48 2.85
N ALA A 99 -6.77 -13.71 3.70
CA ALA A 99 -8.15 -13.89 3.28
C ALA A 99 -8.75 -12.71 2.47
N LYS A 100 -8.19 -11.49 2.55
CA LYS A 100 -8.61 -10.36 1.72
C LYS A 100 -8.21 -10.52 0.25
N PHE A 101 -7.21 -11.36 -0.03
CA PHE A 101 -6.63 -11.57 -1.36
C PHE A 101 -6.45 -13.07 -1.66
N SER A 102 -7.48 -13.87 -1.34
CA SER A 102 -7.45 -15.33 -1.41
C SER A 102 -7.01 -15.88 -2.76
N LYS A 103 -7.43 -15.27 -3.87
CA LYS A 103 -7.02 -15.66 -5.22
C LYS A 103 -5.50 -15.61 -5.42
N ALA A 104 -4.85 -14.52 -5.02
CA ALA A 104 -3.40 -14.35 -5.18
C ALA A 104 -2.63 -15.38 -4.34
N VAL A 105 -3.11 -15.62 -3.11
CA VAL A 105 -2.55 -16.64 -2.21
C VAL A 105 -2.70 -18.04 -2.80
N PHE A 106 -3.91 -18.39 -3.24
CA PHE A 106 -4.19 -19.69 -3.86
C PHE A 106 -3.36 -19.91 -5.12
N GLU A 107 -3.18 -18.88 -5.95
CA GLU A 107 -2.32 -18.98 -7.12
C GLU A 107 -0.87 -19.33 -6.76
N ALA A 108 -0.33 -18.75 -5.68
CA ALA A 108 1.04 -18.94 -5.23
C ALA A 108 1.30 -20.30 -4.55
N ILE A 109 0.39 -20.76 -3.67
CA ILE A 109 0.64 -21.93 -2.80
C ILE A 109 -0.43 -23.02 -2.86
N LYS A 110 -1.49 -22.84 -3.66
CA LYS A 110 -2.64 -23.78 -3.78
C LYS A 110 -3.37 -24.05 -2.45
N VAL A 111 -3.23 -23.14 -1.49
CA VAL A 111 -3.93 -23.15 -0.22
C VAL A 111 -4.90 -21.98 -0.19
N GLU A 112 -6.14 -22.24 0.23
CA GLU A 112 -7.13 -21.19 0.44
C GLU A 112 -7.02 -20.66 1.88
N PRO A 113 -6.74 -19.35 2.07
CA PRO A 113 -6.57 -18.81 3.41
C PRO A 113 -7.89 -18.80 4.18
N GLU A 114 -7.85 -19.25 5.43
CA GLU A 114 -9.04 -19.27 6.28
C GLU A 114 -9.58 -17.86 6.56
N ILE A 115 -10.90 -17.72 6.45
CA ILE A 115 -11.59 -16.49 6.85
C ILE A 115 -11.68 -16.46 8.38
N PRO A 116 -11.26 -15.37 9.05
CA PRO A 116 -11.40 -15.25 10.50
C PRO A 116 -12.83 -15.49 10.98
N ASN A 117 -13.01 -16.25 12.08
CA ASN A 117 -14.32 -16.65 12.59
C ASN A 117 -15.28 -15.47 12.87
N ARG A 118 -14.75 -14.31 13.24
CA ARG A 118 -15.54 -13.07 13.42
C ARG A 118 -16.15 -12.59 12.10
N LEU A 119 -15.45 -12.74 10.98
CA LEU A 119 -15.89 -12.32 9.65
C LEU A 119 -16.84 -13.32 9.00
N LYS A 120 -16.68 -14.63 9.27
CA LYS A 120 -17.63 -15.67 8.81
C LYS A 120 -19.09 -15.35 9.16
N LYS A 121 -19.32 -14.63 10.27
CA LYS A 121 -20.67 -14.22 10.73
C LYS A 121 -21.31 -13.10 9.89
N VAL A 122 -20.54 -12.38 9.09
CA VAL A 122 -21.03 -11.20 8.34
C VAL A 122 -20.85 -11.31 6.83
N ILE A 123 -19.96 -12.19 6.35
CA ILE A 123 -19.61 -12.27 4.93
C ILE A 123 -20.77 -12.66 4.01
N ASN A 124 -21.76 -13.39 4.53
CA ASN A 124 -22.96 -13.81 3.79
C ASN A 124 -24.22 -13.01 4.19
N LYS A 125 -24.07 -11.91 4.94
CA LYS A 125 -25.24 -11.08 5.28
C LYS A 125 -25.72 -10.33 4.04
N LYS A 126 -27.03 -10.05 4.00
CA LYS A 126 -27.62 -9.20 2.96
C LYS A 126 -26.94 -7.82 3.00
N GLU A 127 -26.31 -7.45 1.91
CA GLU A 127 -25.74 -6.12 1.74
C GLU A 127 -26.84 -5.06 1.67
N LYS A 128 -26.52 -3.85 2.14
CA LYS A 128 -27.40 -2.68 2.06
C LYS A 128 -26.62 -1.52 1.46
N PHE A 129 -26.90 -1.24 0.20
CA PHE A 129 -26.32 -0.14 -0.56
C PHE A 129 -27.40 0.47 -1.46
N VAL A 130 -27.12 1.65 -2.01
CA VAL A 130 -27.92 2.30 -3.05
C VAL A 130 -27.04 2.41 -4.28
N GLU A 131 -27.56 1.97 -5.42
CA GLU A 131 -26.89 2.12 -6.70
C GLU A 131 -27.22 3.49 -7.27
N LEU A 132 -26.20 4.23 -7.70
CA LEU A 132 -26.32 5.54 -8.31
C LEU A 132 -25.61 5.51 -9.67
N GLU A 133 -26.15 6.22 -10.65
CA GLU A 133 -25.43 6.46 -11.90
C GLU A 133 -24.17 7.29 -11.63
N ASN A 134 -23.16 7.16 -12.50
CA ASN A 134 -21.93 7.93 -12.41
C ASN A 134 -22.17 9.41 -12.80
N ASN A 135 -22.85 10.13 -11.92
CA ASN A 135 -23.28 11.50 -12.10
C ASN A 135 -23.08 12.28 -10.79
N GLU A 136 -22.38 13.41 -10.89
CA GLU A 136 -22.03 14.25 -9.73
C GLU A 136 -23.25 14.85 -9.04
N GLU A 137 -24.24 15.34 -9.79
CA GLU A 137 -25.44 15.96 -9.23
C GLU A 137 -26.29 14.94 -8.47
N LEU A 138 -26.44 13.71 -9.01
CA LEU A 138 -27.16 12.63 -8.33
C LEU A 138 -26.48 12.24 -7.01
N LEU A 139 -25.15 12.16 -6.98
CA LEU A 139 -24.39 11.89 -5.75
C LEU A 139 -24.59 13.01 -4.72
N ILE A 140 -24.46 14.28 -5.14
CA ILE A 140 -24.63 15.44 -4.25
C ILE A 140 -26.05 15.46 -3.66
N ASN A 141 -27.08 15.26 -4.49
CA ASN A 141 -28.46 15.26 -4.04
C ASN A 141 -28.74 14.09 -3.09
N PHE A 142 -28.26 12.89 -3.42
CA PHE A 142 -28.38 11.72 -2.55
C PHE A 142 -27.76 11.97 -1.16
N ILE A 143 -26.57 12.57 -1.11
CA ILE A 143 -25.93 12.93 0.16
C ILE A 143 -26.81 13.92 0.93
N ARG A 144 -27.22 15.03 0.30
CA ARG A 144 -28.05 16.07 0.94
C ARG A 144 -29.35 15.52 1.51
N GLU A 145 -30.04 14.65 0.78
CA GLU A 145 -31.30 14.03 1.21
C GLU A 145 -31.12 13.04 2.37
N ASN A 146 -29.91 12.49 2.55
CA ASN A 146 -29.61 11.45 3.54
C ASN A 146 -28.69 11.92 4.68
N THR A 147 -28.33 13.21 4.71
CA THR A 147 -27.60 13.83 5.81
C THR A 147 -28.46 14.90 6.47
N ASN A 148 -28.59 14.86 7.80
CA ASN A 148 -29.25 15.91 8.58
C ASN A 148 -28.35 17.16 8.76
N VAL A 149 -27.75 17.66 7.68
CA VAL A 149 -26.95 18.90 7.68
C VAL A 149 -27.71 19.99 6.96
#